data_AF-A0A2T5FZ98-F1
#
_entry.id   AF-A0A2T5FZ98-F1
#
_cell.length_a   1.000
_cell.length_b   1.000
_cell.length_c   1.000
_cell.angle_alpha   90.00
_cell.angle_beta   90.00
_cell.angle_gamma   90.00
#
_symmetry.space_group_name_H-M   'P 1'
#
loop_
_entity.id
_entity.type
_entity.pdbx_description
1 polymer ?
#
loop_
_entity_poly.entity_id
_entity_poly.type
_entity_poly.pdbx_seq_one_letter_code
_entity_poly.pdbx_strand_id
1 'polypeptide(L)' 'MYRLFPQALLACIANGRTPHPQAIDDVAEKIWREAFQHGSRRRWKDVLPSSIEYRRAMAAAHAAYGMRPAAI' A
#
# COMPACT_ATOMS: atom_id res chain seq x y z
N MET A 1 -20.85 -7.51 3.86
CA MET A 1 -19.70 -7.78 4.76
C MET A 1 -18.46 -7.18 4.11
N TYR A 2 -18.06 -5.97 4.52
CA TYR A 2 -16.87 -5.30 3.96
C TYR A 2 -15.62 -6.04 4.45
N ARG A 3 -14.93 -6.75 3.56
CA ARG A 3 -13.61 -7.31 3.87
C ARG A 3 -12.63 -6.13 3.98
N LEU A 4 -12.24 -5.80 5.21
CA LEU A 4 -11.24 -4.77 5.53
C LEU A 4 -9.93 -4.98 4.76
N PHE A 5 -9.62 -6.23 4.45
CA PHE A 5 -8.37 -6.65 3.83
C PHE A 5 -8.58 -7.49 2.56
N PRO A 6 -7.80 -7.25 1.49
CA PRO A 6 -7.80 -8.11 0.31
C PRO A 6 -7.48 -9.57 0.67
N GLN A 7 -8.11 -10.54 0.00
CA GLN A 7 -7.81 -11.96 0.24
C GLN A 7 -6.34 -12.30 -0.02
N ALA A 8 -5.70 -11.62 -0.96
CA ALA A 8 -4.27 -11.76 -1.21
C ALA A 8 -3.42 -11.34 -0.01
N LEU A 9 -3.81 -10.28 0.71
CA LEU A 9 -3.15 -9.85 1.95
C LEU A 9 -3.29 -10.92 3.04
N LEU A 10 -4.51 -11.44 3.23
CA LEU A 10 -4.77 -12.50 4.20
C LEU A 10 -3.99 -13.79 3.88
N ALA A 11 -3.88 -14.15 2.60
CA ALA A 11 -3.11 -15.32 2.16
C ALA A 11 -1.60 -15.14 2.36
N CYS A 12 -1.06 -13.93 2.17
CA CYS A 12 0.36 -13.66 2.41
C CYS A 12 0.69 -13.77 3.91
N ILE A 13 -0.17 -13.19 4.77
CA ILE A 13 -0.03 -13.28 6.23
C ILE A 13 -0.14 -14.73 6.70
N ALA A 14 -1.14 -15.47 6.22
CA ALA A 14 -1.39 -16.85 6.68
C ALA A 14 -0.33 -17.86 6.20
N ASN A 15 0.28 -17.65 5.03
CA ASN A 15 1.21 -18.61 4.43
C ASN A 15 2.69 -18.16 4.47
N GLY A 16 3.00 -17.03 5.10
CA GLY A 16 4.37 -16.49 5.14
C GLY A 16 4.95 -16.20 3.76
N ARG A 17 4.10 -15.92 2.76
CA ARG A 17 4.54 -15.67 1.38
C ARG A 17 4.85 -14.19 1.19
N THR A 18 5.94 -13.89 0.50
CA THR A 18 6.24 -12.53 0.05
C THR A 18 5.10 -12.05 -0.85
N PRO A 19 4.47 -10.91 -0.54
CA PRO A 19 3.39 -10.38 -1.36
C PRO A 19 3.89 -9.96 -2.73
N HIS A 20 3.06 -10.20 -3.74
CA HIS A 20 3.35 -9.77 -5.10
C HIS A 20 3.44 -8.23 -5.16
N PRO A 21 4.38 -7.63 -5.92
CA PRO A 21 4.53 -6.18 -6.00
C PRO A 21 3.24 -5.42 -6.30
N GLN A 22 2.41 -5.96 -7.19
CA GLN A 22 1.08 -5.40 -7.50
C GLN A 22 0.16 -5.32 -6.27
N ALA A 23 0.19 -6.31 -5.38
CA ALA A 23 -0.66 -6.32 -4.19
C ALA A 23 -0.22 -5.25 -3.18
N ILE A 24 1.09 -4.97 -3.10
CA ILE A 24 1.64 -3.87 -2.31
C ILE A 24 1.16 -2.53 -2.91
N ASP A 25 1.21 -2.39 -4.23
CA ASP A 25 0.77 -1.19 -4.93
C ASP A 25 -0.74 -0.92 -4.76
N ASP A 26 -1.58 -1.97 -4.81
CA ASP A 26 -3.03 -1.86 -4.58
C ASP A 26 -3.34 -1.37 -3.15
N VAL A 27 -2.59 -1.86 -2.15
CA VAL A 27 -2.71 -1.40 -0.76
C VAL A 27 -2.20 0.03 -0.61
N ALA A 28 -1.09 0.38 -1.27
CA ALA A 28 -0.56 1.74 -1.27
C ALA A 28 -1.56 2.72 -1.90
N GLU A 29 -2.22 2.35 -3.00
CA GLU A 29 -3.29 3.13 -3.61
C GLU A 29 -4.47 3.33 -2.66
N LYS A 30 -4.89 2.29 -1.94
CA LYS A 30 -5.96 2.40 -0.94
C LYS A 30 -5.57 3.37 0.18
N ILE A 31 -4.36 3.24 0.72
CA ILE A 31 -3.82 4.14 1.75
C ILE A 31 -3.73 5.58 1.23
N TRP A 32 -3.29 5.78 -0.01
CA TRP A 32 -3.27 7.08 -0.67
C TRP A 32 -4.66 7.72 -0.71
N ARG A 33 -5.67 6.95 -1.15
CA ARG A 33 -7.07 7.40 -1.20
C ARG A 33 -7.61 7.79 0.17
N GLU A 34 -7.33 7.00 1.19
CA GLU A 34 -7.91 7.19 2.53
C GLU A 34 -7.18 8.26 3.35
N ALA A 35 -5.84 8.30 3.29
CA ALA A 35 -5.04 9.16 4.17
C ALA A 35 -4.57 10.47 3.54
N PHE A 36 -4.47 10.54 2.20
CA PHE A 36 -3.80 11.65 1.50
C PHE A 36 -4.66 12.34 0.44
N GLN A 37 -5.72 11.69 -0.06
CA GLN A 37 -6.56 12.24 -1.12
C GLN A 37 -7.50 13.36 -0.66
N HIS A 38 -7.64 13.61 0.65
CA HIS A 38 -8.39 14.76 1.16
C HIS A 38 -7.79 16.08 0.62
N GLY A 39 -8.38 16.59 -0.47
CA GLY A 39 -7.98 17.83 -1.15
C GLY A 39 -7.19 17.63 -2.45
N SER A 40 -6.79 16.42 -2.83
CA SER A 40 -6.00 16.16 -4.04
C SER A 40 -6.79 15.34 -5.08
N ARG A 41 -6.99 15.89 -6.28
CA ARG A 41 -7.58 15.14 -7.42
C ARG A 41 -6.59 14.19 -8.10
N ARG A 42 -5.34 14.09 -7.62
CA ARG A 42 -4.32 13.22 -8.22
C ARG A 42 -4.64 11.75 -7.95
N ARG A 43 -4.58 10.95 -9.02
CA ARG A 43 -4.65 9.49 -8.92
C ARG A 43 -3.31 8.97 -8.42
N TRP A 44 -3.31 7.82 -7.76
CA TRP A 44 -2.09 7.20 -7.23
C TRP A 44 -0.99 7.01 -8.29
N LYS A 45 -1.36 6.54 -9.48
CA LYS A 45 -0.42 6.41 -10.62
C LYS A 45 0.24 7.71 -11.08
N ASP A 46 -0.37 8.85 -10.74
CA ASP A 46 0.12 10.18 -11.09
C ASP A 46 0.97 10.78 -9.94
N VAL A 47 1.15 10.04 -8.83
CA VAL A 47 2.01 10.42 -7.69
C VAL A 47 3.45 10.02 -8.02
N LEU A 48 4.37 10.99 -7.93
CA LEU A 48 5.77 10.75 -8.24
C LEU A 48 6.43 9.80 -7.23
N PRO A 49 7.18 8.77 -7.66
CA PRO A 49 7.92 7.89 -6.75
C PRO A 49 8.90 8.61 -5.83
N SER A 50 9.42 9.76 -6.27
CA SER A 50 10.32 10.63 -5.50
C SER A 50 9.61 11.50 -4.47
N SER A 51 8.28 11.51 -4.43
CA SER A 51 7.52 12.30 -3.46
C SER A 51 7.55 11.67 -2.06
N ILE A 52 7.38 12.51 -1.04
CA ILE A 52 7.32 12.03 0.35
C ILE A 52 6.06 11.18 0.56
N GLU A 53 4.97 11.56 -0.09
CA GLU A 53 3.68 10.92 0.02
C GLU A 53 3.69 9.51 -0.58
N TYR A 54 4.32 9.34 -1.76
CA TYR A 54 4.52 8.01 -2.34
C TYR A 54 5.29 7.10 -1.38
N ARG A 55 6.42 7.58 -0.86
CA ARG A 55 7.23 6.81 0.10
C ARG A 55 6.46 6.46 1.36
N ARG A 56 5.64 7.37 1.90
CA ARG A 56 4.81 7.13 3.08
C ARG A 56 3.72 6.10 2.82
N ALA A 57 3.02 6.21 1.70
CA ALA A 57 1.99 5.25 1.31
C ALA A 57 2.58 3.84 1.09
N MET A 58 3.73 3.75 0.39
CA MET A 58 4.43 2.49 0.21
C MET A 58 4.95 1.91 1.52
N ALA A 59 5.52 2.72 2.41
CA ALA A 59 5.99 2.24 3.71
C ALA A 59 4.84 1.69 4.57
N ALA A 60 3.69 2.37 4.57
CA ALA A 60 2.49 1.90 5.25
C ALA A 60 1.93 0.61 4.61
N ALA A 61 1.97 0.50 3.27
CA ALA A 61 1.59 -0.72 2.57
C ALA A 61 2.50 -1.90 2.97
N HIS A 62 3.82 -1.71 2.99
CA HIS A 62 4.75 -2.74 3.45
C HIS A 62 4.48 -3.14 4.92
N ALA A 63 4.24 -2.16 5.79
CA ALA A 63 3.90 -2.42 7.20
C ALA A 63 2.59 -3.22 7.35
N ALA A 64 1.58 -2.99 6.50
CA ALA A 64 0.33 -3.76 6.51
C ALA A 64 0.55 -5.26 6.17
N TYR A 65 1.61 -5.57 5.42
CA TYR A 65 2.06 -6.94 5.15
C TYR A 65 3.07 -7.48 6.17
N GLY A 66 3.39 -6.72 7.23
CA GLY A 66 4.42 -7.10 8.21
C GLY A 66 5.85 -7.03 7.66
N MET A 67 6.06 -6.38 6.52
CA MET A 67 7.39 -6.22 5.93
C MET A 67 8.06 -4.95 6.48
N ARG A 68 9.38 -5.00 6.67
CA ARG A 68 10.15 -3.77 6.91
C ARG A 68 10.23 -3.02 5.57
N PRO A 69 9.93 -1.71 5.53
CA PRO A 69 10.17 -0.92 4.33
C PRO A 69 11.65 -1.05 3.96
N ALA A 70 11.94 -1.31 2.69
CA ALA A 70 13.31 -1.31 2.20
C ALA A 70 13.95 0.04 2.58
N ALA A 71 15.11 0.00 3.23
CA ALA A 71 15.84 1.21 3.57
C ALA A 71 16.09 1.99 2.27
N ILE A 72 15.63 3.23 2.24
CA ILE A 72 15.71 4.17 1.12
C ILE A 72 16.94 5.04 1.32
#